data_AF-A0A177A2K1-F1
#
_entry.id   AF-A0A177A2K1-F1
#
_cell.length_a   1.000
_cell.length_b   1.000
_cell.length_c   1.000
_cell.angle_alpha   90.00
_cell.angle_beta   90.00
_cell.angle_gamma   90.00
#
_symmetry.space_group_name_H-M   'P 1'
#
loop_
_entity.id
_entity.type
_entity.pdbx_description
1 polymer ?
#
loop_
_entity_poly.entity_id
_entity_poly.type
_entity_poly.pdbx_seq_one_letter_code
_entity_poly.pdbx_strand_id
1 'polypeptide(L)'
;MIQLPRGVRRIHIALVSWLLIAVWIWLAFDQLYYFLDRTPWNIFSSEPHSFLRNPTTSDAFDFAPIESEAIKSICADTEWKENIVFTCNDSVGGIGNIRNSILNCVRYSILAGGSLVEPKIVLRNESDTAAIRTGIGAEFEYMFDRQHFRESLMLSCPGLRLYDTVEDIKGKTFHEPIALHPESLAPDEKLEPEKWRGLFYNWLGNISVICLTTLWSSNLRDRTCHILYTPTAMALRRVLGRSSNSALTSAF
;
A
#
# COMPACT_ATOMS: atom_id res chain seq x y z
N MET A 1 -24.30 -19.54 49.14
CA MET A 1 -25.65 -18.96 49.22
C MET A 1 -25.51 -17.46 49.39
N ILE A 2 -25.86 -16.67 48.37
CA ILE A 2 -25.82 -15.21 48.47
C ILE A 2 -27.07 -14.79 49.24
N GLN A 3 -26.90 -14.34 50.48
CA GLN A 3 -28.01 -13.79 51.27
C GLN A 3 -28.27 -12.35 50.81
N LEU A 4 -29.45 -12.13 50.24
CA LEU A 4 -29.89 -10.82 49.78
C LEU A 4 -30.47 -10.00 50.94
N PRO A 5 -30.20 -8.68 51.00
CA PRO A 5 -30.66 -7.82 52.09
C PRO A 5 -32.19 -7.76 52.18
N ARG A 6 -32.70 -7.78 53.42
CA ARG A 6 -34.14 -7.74 53.74
C ARG A 6 -34.76 -6.45 53.18
N GLY A 7 -35.74 -6.61 52.28
CA GLY A 7 -36.50 -5.52 51.67
C GLY A 7 -36.44 -5.50 50.15
N VAL A 8 -35.46 -6.17 49.53
CA VAL A 8 -35.34 -6.24 48.07
C VAL A 8 -36.19 -7.39 47.54
N ARG A 9 -37.40 -7.09 47.06
CA ARG A 9 -38.21 -8.03 46.27
C ARG A 9 -37.40 -8.51 45.05
N ARG A 10 -37.48 -9.81 44.74
CA ARG A 10 -36.85 -10.44 43.55
C ARG A 10 -37.13 -9.69 42.24
N ILE A 11 -38.27 -9.00 42.19
CA ILE A 11 -38.70 -8.13 41.09
C ILE A 11 -37.69 -6.99 40.84
N HIS A 12 -37.14 -6.36 41.89
CA HIS A 12 -36.17 -5.26 41.71
C HIS A 12 -34.84 -5.75 41.13
N ILE A 13 -34.42 -6.97 41.47
CA ILE A 13 -33.20 -7.59 40.91
C ILE A 13 -33.39 -7.88 39.42
N ALA A 14 -34.55 -8.43 39.04
CA ALA A 14 -34.88 -8.67 37.65
C ALA A 14 -34.93 -7.38 36.82
N LEU A 15 -35.51 -6.31 37.38
CA LEU A 15 -35.58 -5.00 36.73
C LEU A 15 -34.20 -4.36 36.53
N VAL A 16 -33.32 -4.41 37.54
CA VAL A 16 -31.95 -3.89 37.43
C VAL A 16 -31.13 -4.71 36.42
N SER A 17 -31.27 -6.04 36.43
CA SER A 17 -30.60 -6.89 35.46
C SER A 17 -31.06 -6.60 34.02
N TRP A 18 -32.36 -6.38 33.82
CA TRP A 18 -32.91 -6.05 32.51
C TRP A 18 -32.45 -4.67 32.03
N LEU A 19 -32.42 -3.66 32.92
CA LEU A 19 -31.87 -2.34 32.61
C LEU A 19 -30.39 -2.40 32.23
N LEU A 20 -29.58 -3.15 32.97
CA LEU A 20 -28.16 -3.32 32.64
C LEU A 20 -27.99 -3.98 31.26
N ILE A 21 -28.74 -5.04 30.97
CA ILE A 21 -28.69 -5.70 29.65
C ILE A 21 -29.11 -4.73 28.54
N ALA A 22 -30.17 -3.94 28.73
CA ALA A 22 -30.61 -2.95 27.77
C ALA A 22 -29.54 -1.87 27.51
N VAL A 23 -28.86 -1.39 28.56
CA VAL A 23 -27.74 -0.44 28.44
C VAL A 23 -26.55 -1.07 27.70
N TRP A 24 -26.21 -2.32 27.99
CA TRP A 24 -25.12 -3.02 27.30
C TRP A 24 -25.44 -3.28 25.82
N ILE A 25 -26.69 -3.63 25.50
CA ILE A 25 -27.14 -3.77 24.12
C ILE A 25 -27.08 -2.42 23.42
N TRP A 26 -27.54 -1.33 24.04
CA TRP A 26 -27.41 0.01 23.48
C TRP A 26 -25.94 0.34 23.19
N LEU A 27 -25.03 0.21 24.17
CA LEU A 27 -23.62 0.51 23.99
C LEU A 27 -22.98 -0.33 22.86
N ALA A 28 -23.33 -1.61 22.75
CA ALA A 28 -22.85 -2.48 21.67
C ALA A 28 -23.38 -2.05 20.29
N PHE A 29 -24.66 -1.65 20.20
CA PHE A 29 -25.25 -1.14 18.97
C PHE A 29 -24.69 0.24 18.59
N ASP A 30 -24.44 1.12 19.56
CA ASP A 30 -23.86 2.45 19.34
C ASP A 30 -22.41 2.34 18.85
N GLN A 31 -21.64 1.40 19.41
CA GLN A 31 -20.29 1.08 18.95
C GLN A 31 -20.28 0.46 17.53
N LEU A 32 -21.30 -0.33 17.18
CA LEU A 32 -21.50 -0.84 15.82
C LEU A 32 -21.90 0.28 14.84
N TYR A 33 -22.74 1.22 15.28
CA TYR A 33 -23.12 2.40 14.49
C TYR A 33 -21.91 3.29 14.20
N TYR A 34 -21.10 3.59 15.20
CA TYR A 34 -19.83 4.32 15.04
C TYR A 34 -18.82 3.59 14.14
N PHE A 35 -18.79 2.25 14.19
CA PHE A 35 -17.93 1.44 13.33
C PHE A 35 -18.42 1.47 11.86
N LEU A 36 -19.71 1.33 11.63
CA LEU A 36 -20.32 1.36 10.29
C LEU A 36 -20.21 2.75 9.63
N ASP A 37 -20.31 3.83 10.41
CA ASP A 37 -20.22 5.21 9.89
C ASP A 37 -18.78 5.61 9.50
N ARG A 38 -17.76 4.92 10.04
CA ARG A 38 -16.36 5.07 9.60
C ARG A 38 -15.96 4.15 8.46
N THR A 39 -16.76 3.14 8.12
CA THR A 39 -16.52 2.34 6.93
C THR A 39 -17.10 3.05 5.70
N PRO A 40 -16.36 3.22 4.59
CA PRO A 40 -16.84 3.93 3.40
C PRO A 40 -18.07 3.31 2.69
N TRP A 41 -18.58 2.18 3.19
CA TRP A 41 -19.65 1.39 2.60
C TRP A 41 -20.82 1.24 3.58
N ASN A 42 -21.47 2.36 3.92
CA ASN A 42 -22.71 2.35 4.69
C ASN A 42 -23.89 1.97 3.78
N ILE A 43 -24.48 0.79 3.97
CA ILE A 43 -25.59 0.25 3.15
C ILE A 43 -26.97 0.80 3.60
N PHE A 44 -27.05 1.48 4.76
CA PHE A 44 -28.32 1.89 5.37
C PHE A 44 -28.53 3.41 5.49
N SER A 45 -27.58 4.23 5.05
CA SER A 45 -27.77 5.68 4.99
C SER A 45 -28.68 6.05 3.82
N SER A 46 -29.89 6.51 4.16
CA SER A 46 -30.81 7.21 3.25
C SER A 46 -30.51 8.72 3.18
N GLU A 47 -29.29 9.13 3.52
CA GLU A 47 -28.80 10.45 3.14
C GLU A 47 -28.64 10.47 1.61
N PRO A 48 -29.15 11.50 0.93
CA PRO A 48 -29.01 11.60 -0.50
C PRO A 48 -27.54 11.86 -0.79
N HIS A 49 -26.81 10.80 -1.15
CA HIS A 49 -25.57 10.95 -1.90
C HIS A 49 -25.91 11.79 -3.13
N SER A 50 -25.62 13.09 -3.06
CA SER A 50 -25.81 14.06 -4.15
C SER A 50 -24.83 13.82 -5.32
N PHE A 51 -24.40 12.57 -5.51
CA PHE A 51 -23.55 12.10 -6.59
C PHE A 51 -24.24 11.11 -7.53
N LEU A 52 -25.55 10.86 -7.38
CA LEU A 52 -26.34 10.22 -8.44
C LEU A 52 -26.61 11.21 -9.58
N ARG A 53 -25.53 11.49 -10.31
CA ARG A 53 -25.50 11.87 -11.71
C ARG A 53 -26.31 10.82 -12.49
N ASN A 54 -27.12 11.31 -13.44
CA ASN A 54 -28.06 10.56 -14.29
C ASN A 54 -27.72 9.06 -14.51
N PRO A 55 -28.72 8.16 -14.43
CA PRO A 55 -28.56 6.73 -14.64
C PRO A 55 -28.54 6.40 -16.14
N THR A 56 -27.55 6.94 -16.84
CA THR A 56 -27.15 6.49 -18.17
C THR A 56 -25.64 6.29 -18.12
N THR A 57 -25.25 5.04 -17.85
CA THR A 57 -23.89 4.49 -18.04
C THR A 57 -22.74 5.19 -17.32
N SER A 58 -22.78 5.36 -16.00
CA SER A 58 -21.54 5.58 -15.23
C SER A 58 -20.90 4.23 -14.93
N ASP A 59 -19.71 3.95 -15.47
CA ASP A 59 -18.94 2.78 -15.09
C ASP A 59 -18.72 2.80 -13.56
N ALA A 60 -18.96 1.67 -12.90
CA ALA A 60 -18.72 1.53 -11.47
C ALA A 60 -17.24 1.71 -11.11
N PHE A 61 -16.34 1.72 -12.10
CA PHE A 61 -14.91 1.94 -11.95
C PHE A 61 -14.42 3.32 -12.41
N ASP A 62 -15.32 4.19 -12.91
CA ASP A 62 -15.00 5.58 -13.29
C ASP A 62 -14.99 6.49 -12.05
N PHE A 63 -13.90 6.40 -11.29
CA PHE A 63 -13.66 7.29 -10.15
C PHE A 63 -12.79 8.47 -10.55
N ALA A 64 -13.04 9.62 -9.91
CA ALA A 64 -12.15 10.77 -10.03
C ALA A 64 -10.74 10.42 -9.52
N PRO A 65 -9.68 11.03 -10.06
CA PRO A 65 -8.32 10.87 -9.56
C PRO A 65 -8.21 11.07 -8.05
N ILE A 66 -7.35 10.28 -7.41
CA ILE A 66 -7.22 10.23 -5.96
C ILE A 66 -6.43 11.45 -5.47
N GLU A 67 -7.06 12.21 -4.59
CA GLU A 67 -6.43 13.29 -3.82
C GLU A 67 -6.38 12.89 -2.33
N SER A 68 -5.17 12.71 -1.80
CA SER A 68 -4.96 12.25 -0.42
C SER A 68 -4.14 13.22 0.40
N GLU A 69 -4.74 13.79 1.44
CA GLU A 69 -4.06 14.68 2.40
C GLU A 69 -2.88 13.99 3.12
N ALA A 70 -2.99 12.68 3.39
CA ALA A 70 -1.91 11.92 4.02
C ALA A 70 -0.68 11.83 3.09
N ILE A 71 -0.91 11.63 1.79
CA ILE A 71 0.19 11.61 0.81
C ILE A 71 0.77 13.01 0.64
N LYS A 72 -0.07 14.05 0.56
CA LYS A 72 0.38 15.44 0.45
C LYS A 72 1.28 15.85 1.61
N SER A 73 0.90 15.50 2.85
CA SER A 73 1.71 15.78 4.04
C SER A 73 3.09 15.13 3.93
N ILE A 74 3.16 13.84 3.59
CA ILE A 74 4.45 13.14 3.43
C ILE A 74 5.25 13.75 2.27
N CYS A 75 4.59 14.08 1.16
CA CYS A 75 5.21 14.65 -0.03
C CYS A 75 5.84 16.03 0.24
N ALA A 76 5.15 16.86 1.03
CA ALA A 76 5.62 18.19 1.44
C ALA A 76 6.83 18.10 2.40
N ASP A 77 6.85 17.10 3.28
CA ASP A 77 7.95 16.86 4.23
C ASP A 77 9.16 16.16 3.59
N THR A 78 9.05 15.73 2.34
CA THR A 78 10.09 14.94 1.65
C THR A 78 11.11 15.84 0.96
N GLU A 79 12.39 15.60 1.20
CA GLU A 79 13.50 16.21 0.44
C GLU A 79 13.75 15.45 -0.86
N TRP A 80 13.55 16.10 -2.00
CA TRP A 80 13.65 15.49 -3.34
C TRP A 80 15.08 15.42 -3.87
N LYS A 81 15.49 14.23 -4.31
CA LYS A 81 16.83 13.87 -4.79
C LYS A 81 16.77 13.44 -6.25
N GLU A 82 17.28 14.29 -7.13
CA GLU A 82 17.22 14.03 -8.58
C GLU A 82 18.09 12.84 -9.03
N ASN A 83 19.06 12.43 -8.22
CA ASN A 83 19.98 11.34 -8.51
C ASN A 83 19.51 9.97 -7.98
N ILE A 84 18.28 9.86 -7.48
CA ILE A 84 17.68 8.59 -7.06
C ILE A 84 16.47 8.30 -7.94
N VAL A 85 16.45 7.13 -8.56
CA VAL A 85 15.39 6.69 -9.48
C VAL A 85 14.94 5.30 -9.08
N PHE A 86 13.63 5.12 -8.92
CA PHE A 86 13.00 3.84 -8.65
C PHE A 86 12.34 3.28 -9.91
N THR A 87 12.50 1.99 -10.14
CA THR A 87 11.77 1.22 -11.17
C THR A 87 11.10 0.01 -10.54
N CYS A 88 9.91 -0.34 -11.03
CA CYS A 88 9.08 -1.42 -10.47
C CYS A 88 8.75 -2.48 -11.53
N ASN A 89 9.73 -2.89 -12.33
CA ASN A 89 9.51 -3.68 -13.55
C ASN A 89 9.40 -5.20 -13.31
N ASP A 90 9.58 -5.65 -12.07
CA ASP A 90 9.52 -7.07 -11.67
C ASP A 90 8.25 -7.43 -10.90
N SER A 91 7.16 -6.71 -11.16
CA SER A 91 5.87 -6.96 -10.52
C SER A 91 5.23 -8.25 -11.08
N VAL A 92 5.18 -9.31 -10.25
CA VAL A 92 4.67 -10.64 -10.64
C VAL A 92 3.48 -11.11 -9.80
N GLY A 93 2.60 -11.92 -10.40
CA GLY A 93 1.51 -12.60 -9.70
C GLY A 93 0.12 -12.28 -10.26
N GLY A 94 -0.90 -12.29 -9.39
CA GLY A 94 -2.24 -11.81 -9.73
C GLY A 94 -2.36 -10.30 -9.56
N ILE A 95 -3.51 -9.74 -9.96
CA ILE A 95 -3.78 -8.28 -9.89
C ILE A 95 -3.55 -7.70 -8.49
N GLY A 96 -3.92 -8.42 -7.42
CA GLY A 96 -3.67 -8.00 -6.04
C GLY A 96 -2.19 -7.89 -5.70
N ASN A 97 -1.36 -8.84 -6.16
CA ASN A 97 0.09 -8.82 -5.94
C ASN A 97 0.73 -7.66 -6.71
N ILE A 98 0.31 -7.47 -7.96
CA ILE A 98 0.83 -6.39 -8.81
C ILE A 98 0.44 -5.03 -8.23
N ARG A 99 -0.82 -4.83 -7.82
CA ARG A 99 -1.27 -3.61 -7.14
C ARG A 99 -0.46 -3.32 -5.89
N ASN A 100 -0.28 -4.31 -5.02
CA ASN A 100 0.51 -4.15 -3.80
C ASN A 100 1.99 -3.86 -4.11
N SER A 101 2.56 -4.49 -5.15
CA SER A 101 3.93 -4.23 -5.60
C SER A 101 4.10 -2.76 -6.02
N ILE A 102 3.21 -2.27 -6.87
CA ILE A 102 3.23 -0.90 -7.39
C ILE A 102 3.04 0.12 -6.26
N LEU A 103 2.06 -0.08 -5.38
CA LEU A 103 1.81 0.82 -4.25
C LEU A 103 3.02 0.92 -3.30
N ASN A 104 3.69 -0.20 -3.04
CA ASN A 104 4.91 -0.19 -2.23
C ASN A 104 6.04 0.54 -2.94
N CYS A 105 6.22 0.32 -4.24
CA CYS A 105 7.25 1.01 -5.02
C CYS A 105 7.04 2.54 -5.02
N VAL A 106 5.80 2.99 -5.22
CA VAL A 106 5.41 4.42 -5.10
C VAL A 106 5.74 4.94 -3.71
N ARG A 107 5.34 4.21 -2.65
CA ARG A 107 5.62 4.58 -1.26
C ARG A 107 7.11 4.75 -1.00
N TYR A 108 7.94 3.80 -1.42
CA TYR A 108 9.40 3.88 -1.24
C TYR A 108 10.01 5.04 -2.02
N SER A 109 9.52 5.30 -3.23
CA SER A 109 9.98 6.41 -4.07
C SER A 109 9.74 7.75 -3.39
N ILE A 110 8.52 7.98 -2.89
CA ILE A 110 8.16 9.18 -2.13
C ILE A 110 9.01 9.27 -0.87
N LEU A 111 9.10 8.20 -0.06
CA LEU A 111 9.83 8.26 1.20
C LEU A 111 11.34 8.50 1.04
N ALA A 112 11.94 8.04 -0.06
CA ALA A 112 13.33 8.32 -0.39
C ALA A 112 13.56 9.70 -1.03
N GLY A 113 12.48 10.39 -1.41
CA GLY A 113 12.55 11.59 -2.25
C GLY A 113 13.08 11.31 -3.65
N GLY A 114 12.98 10.08 -4.12
CA GLY A 114 13.44 9.68 -5.44
C GLY A 114 12.40 9.96 -6.52
N SER A 115 12.83 9.88 -7.77
CA SER A 115 11.92 9.85 -8.92
C SER A 115 11.46 8.43 -9.22
N LEU A 116 10.34 8.30 -9.92
CA LEU A 116 9.71 7.03 -10.27
C LEU A 116 9.65 6.89 -11.79
N VAL A 117 9.99 5.73 -12.32
CA VAL A 117 9.65 5.34 -13.69
C VAL A 117 8.33 4.58 -13.66
N GLU A 118 7.47 4.82 -14.65
CA GLU A 118 6.18 4.17 -14.77
C GLU A 118 6.33 2.64 -14.62
N PRO A 119 5.56 2.02 -13.70
CA PRO A 119 5.70 0.59 -13.44
C PRO A 119 5.34 -0.27 -14.65
N LYS A 120 6.16 -1.30 -14.92
CA LYS A 120 5.84 -2.34 -15.89
C LYS A 120 5.34 -3.61 -15.22
N ILE A 121 4.52 -4.37 -15.94
CA ILE A 121 3.85 -5.58 -15.44
C ILE A 121 4.43 -6.80 -16.12
N VAL A 122 4.89 -7.78 -15.36
CA VAL A 122 5.38 -9.03 -15.95
C VAL A 122 4.20 -9.93 -16.32
N LEU A 123 4.10 -10.29 -17.59
CA LEU A 123 3.05 -11.18 -18.09
C LEU A 123 3.25 -12.62 -17.59
N ARG A 124 2.14 -13.31 -17.34
CA ARG A 124 2.15 -14.75 -17.06
C ARG A 124 2.22 -15.51 -18.38
N ASN A 125 2.78 -16.71 -18.36
CA ASN A 125 2.73 -17.56 -19.54
C ASN A 125 1.26 -18.02 -19.76
N GLU A 126 0.74 -17.83 -20.97
CA GLU A 126 -0.63 -18.20 -21.35
C GLU A 126 -0.86 -19.72 -21.29
N SER A 127 0.18 -20.50 -21.60
CA SER A 127 0.14 -21.97 -21.60
C SER A 127 0.39 -22.60 -20.23
N ASP A 128 1.08 -21.90 -19.33
CA ASP A 128 1.34 -22.32 -17.97
C ASP A 128 1.20 -21.15 -17.01
N THR A 129 0.00 -21.00 -16.46
CA THR A 129 -0.29 -19.89 -15.54
C THR A 129 0.54 -19.95 -14.25
N ALA A 130 1.17 -21.07 -13.91
CA ALA A 130 2.09 -21.16 -12.78
C ALA A 130 3.45 -20.49 -13.08
N ALA A 131 3.82 -20.35 -14.35
CA ALA A 131 5.00 -19.61 -14.79
C ALA A 131 4.72 -18.10 -14.81
N ILE A 132 4.91 -17.47 -13.64
CA ILE A 132 4.67 -16.04 -13.41
C ILE A 132 5.88 -15.13 -13.68
N ARG A 133 7.04 -15.71 -13.99
CA ARG A 133 8.30 -14.98 -14.28
C ARG A 133 8.75 -15.28 -15.70
N THR A 134 8.02 -14.73 -16.68
CA THR A 134 8.33 -14.91 -18.10
C THR A 134 9.44 -13.98 -18.59
N GLY A 135 9.69 -12.88 -17.86
CA GLY A 135 10.57 -11.79 -18.31
C GLY A 135 9.96 -10.91 -19.41
N ILE A 136 8.72 -11.20 -19.84
CA ILE A 136 7.99 -10.41 -20.82
C ILE A 136 7.21 -9.33 -20.07
N GLY A 137 7.62 -8.08 -20.23
CA GLY A 137 6.93 -6.92 -19.66
C GLY A 137 5.81 -6.41 -20.56
N ALA A 138 4.69 -6.05 -19.96
CA ALA A 138 3.64 -5.23 -20.54
C ALA A 138 3.63 -3.85 -19.90
N GLU A 139 3.09 -2.88 -20.63
CA GLU A 139 2.88 -1.52 -20.14
C GLU A 139 1.82 -1.49 -19.03
N PHE A 140 1.86 -0.44 -18.20
CA PHE A 140 0.97 -0.26 -17.04
C PHE A 140 -0.52 -0.38 -17.41
N GLU A 141 -0.87 0.14 -18.59
CA GLU A 141 -2.21 0.14 -19.19
C GLU A 141 -2.80 -1.27 -19.38
N TYR A 142 -1.97 -2.32 -19.34
CA TYR A 142 -2.44 -3.71 -19.44
C TYR A 142 -3.38 -4.12 -18.29
N MET A 143 -3.21 -3.57 -17.08
CA MET A 143 -4.08 -3.89 -15.93
C MET A 143 -4.68 -2.67 -15.23
N PHE A 144 -4.16 -1.48 -15.44
CA PHE A 144 -4.56 -0.29 -14.70
C PHE A 144 -4.72 0.91 -15.62
N ASP A 145 -5.62 1.82 -15.26
CA ASP A 145 -5.73 3.10 -15.95
C ASP A 145 -4.49 3.97 -15.65
N ARG A 146 -3.66 4.15 -16.68
CA ARG A 146 -2.45 4.96 -16.61
C ARG A 146 -2.74 6.43 -16.35
N GLN A 147 -3.77 6.98 -16.97
CA GLN A 147 -4.10 8.39 -16.82
C GLN A 147 -4.58 8.67 -15.40
N HIS A 148 -5.49 7.84 -14.89
CA HIS A 148 -5.97 7.94 -13.51
C HIS A 148 -4.82 7.83 -12.50
N PHE A 149 -3.87 6.91 -12.73
CA PHE A 149 -2.68 6.77 -11.87
C PHE A 149 -1.81 8.04 -11.87
N ARG A 150 -1.51 8.58 -13.05
CA ARG A 150 -0.69 9.80 -13.21
C ARG A 150 -1.34 11.01 -12.56
N GLU A 151 -2.62 11.23 -12.82
CA GLU A 151 -3.37 12.35 -12.26
C GLU A 151 -3.46 12.24 -10.73
N SER A 152 -3.73 11.03 -10.22
CA SER A 152 -3.78 10.78 -8.77
C SER A 152 -2.45 11.11 -8.08
N LEU A 153 -1.32 10.68 -8.69
CA LEU A 153 0.01 11.00 -8.16
C LEU A 153 0.32 12.49 -8.24
N MET A 154 -0.02 13.15 -9.35
CA MET A 154 0.21 14.59 -9.52
C MET A 154 -0.58 15.43 -8.52
N LEU A 155 -1.84 15.06 -8.25
CA LEU A 155 -2.69 15.74 -7.27
C LEU A 155 -2.24 15.49 -5.83
N SER A 156 -1.87 14.25 -5.51
CA SER A 156 -1.51 13.86 -4.14
C SER A 156 -0.05 14.15 -3.80
N CYS A 157 0.87 14.11 -4.77
CA CYS A 157 2.30 14.35 -4.57
C CYS A 157 2.97 15.00 -5.79
N PRO A 158 2.81 16.32 -5.98
CA PRO A 158 3.36 17.04 -7.14
C PRO A 158 4.90 17.08 -7.17
N GLY A 159 5.57 16.83 -6.03
CA GLY A 159 7.04 16.73 -5.98
C GLY A 159 7.59 15.44 -6.60
N LEU A 160 6.76 14.39 -6.72
CA LEU A 160 7.18 13.11 -7.29
C LEU A 160 7.31 13.23 -8.82
N ARG A 161 8.55 13.18 -9.31
CA ARG A 161 8.81 13.16 -10.75
C ARG A 161 8.58 11.75 -11.31
N LEU A 162 7.62 11.64 -12.22
CA LEU A 162 7.28 10.41 -12.93
C LEU A 162 7.83 10.45 -14.37
N TYR A 163 8.54 9.42 -14.78
CA TYR A 163 9.05 9.22 -16.15
C TYR A 163 8.33 8.06 -16.83
N ASP A 164 8.23 8.06 -18.16
CA ASP A 164 7.61 6.96 -18.90
C ASP A 164 8.59 5.79 -18.98
N THR A 165 9.86 6.08 -19.30
CA THR A 165 10.92 5.07 -19.34
C THR A 165 12.21 5.54 -18.68
N VAL A 166 13.18 4.62 -18.51
CA VAL A 166 14.49 4.95 -17.94
C VAL A 166 15.29 5.85 -18.91
N GLU A 167 15.05 5.71 -20.21
CA GLU A 167 15.71 6.47 -21.29
C GLU A 167 15.31 7.95 -21.29
N ASP A 168 14.14 8.31 -20.75
CA ASP A 168 13.69 9.70 -20.62
C ASP A 168 14.58 10.52 -19.67
N ILE A 169 15.37 9.84 -18.85
CA ILE A 169 16.28 10.43 -17.87
C ILE A 169 17.57 10.84 -18.59
N LYS A 170 17.48 11.94 -19.35
CA LYS A 170 18.57 12.44 -20.20
C LYS A 170 19.85 12.75 -19.44
N GLY A 171 20.99 12.43 -20.04
CA GLY A 171 22.32 12.86 -19.59
C GLY A 171 22.80 12.20 -18.30
N LYS A 172 22.12 11.15 -17.83
CA LYS A 172 22.50 10.43 -16.61
C LYS A 172 23.08 9.07 -16.94
N THR A 173 24.11 8.68 -16.20
CA THR A 173 24.65 7.33 -16.24
C THR A 173 24.14 6.57 -15.02
N PHE A 174 23.59 5.38 -15.22
CA PHE A 174 23.03 4.59 -14.12
C PHE A 174 24.08 3.65 -13.56
N HIS A 175 24.06 3.48 -12.24
CA HIS A 175 24.67 2.30 -11.61
C HIS A 175 23.88 1.04 -11.97
N GLU A 176 24.49 -0.12 -11.76
CA GLU A 176 23.75 -1.38 -11.78
C GLU A 176 22.56 -1.30 -10.79
N PRO A 177 21.37 -1.79 -11.18
CA PRO A 177 20.18 -1.64 -10.35
C PRO A 177 20.36 -2.29 -8.98
N ILE A 178 20.11 -1.52 -7.92
CA ILE A 178 20.16 -2.01 -6.54
C ILE A 178 18.78 -2.58 -6.20
N ALA A 179 18.71 -3.88 -5.96
CA ALA A 179 17.46 -4.55 -5.62
C ALA A 179 16.96 -4.13 -4.23
N LEU A 180 15.71 -3.64 -4.16
CA LEU A 180 14.99 -3.41 -2.92
C LEU A 180 13.93 -4.51 -2.74
N HIS A 181 14.20 -5.40 -1.79
CA HIS A 181 13.27 -6.43 -1.33
C HIS A 181 12.69 -6.02 0.03
N PRO A 182 11.37 -6.11 0.27
CA PRO A 182 10.79 -5.83 1.59
C PRO A 182 11.45 -6.62 2.74
N GLU A 183 11.86 -7.86 2.47
CA GLU A 183 12.48 -8.78 3.45
C GLU A 183 13.92 -8.39 3.78
N SER A 184 14.61 -7.64 2.91
CA SER A 184 15.95 -7.12 3.24
C SER A 184 15.89 -6.01 4.28
N LEU A 185 14.72 -5.38 4.47
CA LEU A 185 14.49 -4.39 5.52
C LEU A 185 14.19 -5.06 6.87
N ALA A 186 13.59 -6.24 6.87
CA ALA A 186 13.23 -6.99 8.08
C ALA A 186 13.40 -8.50 7.86
N PRO A 187 14.60 -9.05 8.15
CA PRO A 187 14.87 -10.48 8.02
C PRO A 187 14.11 -11.32 9.04
N ASP A 188 13.73 -10.72 10.18
CA ASP A 188 12.91 -11.38 11.19
C ASP A 188 11.44 -11.25 10.82
N GLU A 189 10.78 -12.39 10.62
CA GLU A 189 9.45 -12.63 10.03
C GLU A 189 8.28 -11.83 10.67
N LYS A 190 8.54 -11.08 11.74
CA LYS A 190 7.57 -10.25 12.46
C LYS A 190 7.98 -8.78 12.44
N LEU A 191 7.85 -8.17 11.27
CA LEU A 191 7.99 -6.73 11.11
C LEU A 191 6.82 -6.01 11.79
N GLU A 192 7.12 -5.21 12.81
CA GLU A 192 6.17 -4.23 13.35
C GLU A 192 6.05 -3.05 12.36
N PRO A 193 4.84 -2.65 11.94
CA PRO A 193 4.64 -1.57 10.98
C PRO A 193 5.33 -0.25 11.38
N GLU A 194 5.42 0.03 12.69
CA GLU A 194 6.05 1.22 13.25
C GLU A 194 7.57 1.26 12.99
N LYS A 195 8.24 0.10 12.98
CA LYS A 195 9.69 0.00 12.79
C LYS A 195 10.11 0.10 11.33
N TRP A 196 9.21 -0.22 10.40
CA TRP A 196 9.50 -0.30 8.97
C TRP A 196 10.10 0.99 8.42
N ARG A 197 9.60 2.16 8.85
CA ARG A 197 10.09 3.46 8.35
C ARG A 197 11.55 3.68 8.73
N GLY A 198 11.92 3.35 9.98
CA GLY A 198 13.30 3.45 10.46
C GLY A 198 14.23 2.47 9.73
N LEU A 199 13.79 1.23 9.52
CA LEU A 199 14.54 0.20 8.80
C LEU A 199 14.81 0.61 7.34
N PHE A 200 13.79 1.16 6.67
CA PHE A 200 13.93 1.70 5.32
C PHE A 200 14.93 2.84 5.25
N TYR A 201 14.88 3.80 6.17
CA TYR A 201 15.85 4.91 6.17
C TYR A 201 17.27 4.47 6.49
N ASN A 202 17.46 3.47 7.35
CA ASN A 202 18.77 2.89 7.61
C ASN A 202 19.33 2.21 6.35
N TRP A 203 18.50 1.40 5.68
CA TRP A 203 18.85 0.81 4.39
C TRP A 203 19.20 1.89 3.35
N LEU A 204 18.37 2.93 3.22
CA LEU A 204 18.60 4.03 2.27
C LEU A 204 19.89 4.79 2.58
N GLY A 205 20.22 4.98 3.87
CA GLY A 205 21.49 5.55 4.31
C GLY A 205 22.68 4.73 3.82
N ASN A 206 22.66 3.41 4.05
CA ASN A 206 23.73 2.51 3.59
C ASN A 206 23.87 2.51 2.05
N ILE A 207 22.74 2.49 1.33
CA ILE A 207 22.76 2.55 -0.14
C ILE A 207 23.26 3.90 -0.65
N SER A 208 22.88 5.01 0.00
CA SER A 208 23.37 6.33 -0.38
C SER A 208 24.89 6.43 -0.26
N VAL A 209 25.48 5.80 0.77
CA VAL A 209 26.94 5.68 0.92
C VAL A 209 27.55 4.83 -0.21
N ILE A 210 26.95 3.69 -0.56
CA ILE A 210 27.42 2.85 -1.69
C ILE A 210 27.39 3.64 -2.99
N CYS A 211 26.31 4.39 -3.23
CA CYS A 211 26.18 5.27 -4.38
C CYS A 211 27.31 6.32 -4.41
N LEU A 212 27.52 7.02 -3.28
CA LEU A 212 28.51 8.10 -3.14
C LEU A 212 29.97 7.61 -3.14
N THR A 213 30.26 6.41 -2.65
CA THR A 213 31.63 5.87 -2.54
C THR A 213 32.10 5.23 -3.84
N THR A 214 31.21 4.55 -4.58
CA THR A 214 31.52 4.10 -5.95
C THR A 214 31.61 5.27 -6.94
N LEU A 215 30.95 6.39 -6.63
CA LEU A 215 31.11 7.68 -7.31
C LEU A 215 32.50 8.34 -7.12
N TRP A 216 33.31 7.91 -6.16
CA TRP A 216 34.64 8.51 -5.92
C TRP A 216 35.78 7.78 -6.65
N SER A 217 35.57 6.54 -7.11
CA SER A 217 36.58 5.76 -7.85
C SER A 217 36.58 6.03 -9.36
N SER A 218 35.59 6.75 -9.89
CA SER A 218 35.54 7.13 -11.30
C SER A 218 35.12 8.59 -11.42
N ASN A 219 35.78 9.32 -12.30
CA ASN A 219 35.78 10.78 -12.43
C ASN A 219 34.44 11.38 -12.92
N LEU A 220 33.29 10.95 -12.36
CA LEU A 220 31.95 11.19 -12.88
C LEU A 220 31.01 11.58 -11.73
N ARG A 221 30.78 12.88 -11.57
CA ARG A 221 29.81 13.46 -10.64
C ARG A 221 28.34 13.22 -11.04
N ASP A 222 28.09 12.51 -12.14
CA ASP A 222 26.77 12.43 -12.79
C ASP A 222 26.11 11.03 -12.75
N ARG A 223 26.56 10.13 -11.87
CA ARG A 223 25.90 8.82 -11.76
C ARG A 223 24.63 8.88 -10.91
N THR A 224 23.58 8.28 -11.45
CA THR A 224 22.27 8.17 -10.83
C THR A 224 22.12 6.80 -10.18
N CYS A 225 21.64 6.81 -8.94
CA CYS A 225 21.29 5.61 -8.21
C CYS A 225 19.99 5.03 -8.75
N HIS A 226 20.10 3.86 -9.37
CA HIS A 226 18.96 3.11 -9.86
C HIS A 226 18.56 2.06 -8.83
N ILE A 227 17.35 2.17 -8.29
CA ILE A 227 16.77 1.22 -7.34
C ILE A 227 15.68 0.42 -8.05
N LEU A 228 15.81 -0.90 -8.03
CA LEU A 228 14.85 -1.83 -8.61
C LEU A 228 14.03 -2.48 -7.50
N TYR A 229 12.76 -2.07 -7.39
CA TYR A 229 11.84 -2.70 -6.44
C TYR A 229 11.40 -4.06 -6.98
N THR A 230 11.59 -5.08 -6.16
CA THR A 230 11.36 -6.48 -6.53
C THR A 230 10.49 -7.15 -5.47
N PRO A 231 9.20 -7.40 -5.76
CA PRO A 231 8.38 -8.21 -4.87
C PRO A 231 8.93 -9.65 -4.86
N THR A 232 9.29 -10.18 -3.69
CA THR A 232 9.85 -11.52 -3.64
C THR A 232 8.80 -12.60 -3.91
N ALA A 233 9.31 -13.77 -4.32
CA ALA A 233 8.54 -15.00 -4.52
C ALA A 233 8.16 -15.72 -3.22
N MET A 234 8.46 -15.17 -2.04
CA MET A 234 8.40 -15.92 -0.77
C MET A 234 6.97 -16.13 -0.24
N ALA A 235 5.95 -15.92 -1.07
CA ALA A 235 4.58 -16.37 -0.81
C ALA A 235 4.25 -17.75 -1.45
N LEU A 236 5.10 -18.32 -2.33
CA LEU A 236 4.76 -19.54 -3.05
C LEU A 236 5.34 -20.86 -2.48
N ARG A 237 6.16 -20.82 -1.43
CA ARG A 237 6.73 -22.05 -0.82
C ARG A 237 6.10 -22.50 0.51
N ARG A 238 5.09 -21.78 1.04
CA ARG A 238 4.40 -22.13 2.30
C ARG A 238 2.89 -22.36 2.18
N VAL A 239 2.32 -22.47 0.97
CA VAL A 239 0.88 -22.74 0.80
C VAL A 239 0.55 -24.23 0.61
N LEU A 240 1.53 -25.11 0.37
CA LEU A 240 1.32 -26.56 0.29
C LEU A 240 2.01 -27.31 1.45
N GLY A 241 1.70 -26.90 2.68
CA GLY A 241 2.35 -27.43 3.87
C GLY A 241 1.60 -27.21 5.18
N ARG A 242 0.34 -27.67 5.24
CA ARG A 242 -0.32 -28.16 6.46
C ARG A 242 -0.86 -27.13 7.48
N SER A 243 -2.19 -27.00 7.43
CA SER A 243 -3.13 -27.15 8.55
C SER A 243 -3.31 -26.01 9.57
N SER A 244 -4.53 -25.46 9.48
CA SER A 244 -5.42 -25.03 10.58
C SER A 244 -5.37 -23.59 11.06
N ASN A 245 -6.58 -23.00 11.04
CA ASN A 245 -7.10 -21.87 11.83
C ASN A 245 -6.95 -20.47 11.23
N SER A 246 -7.95 -20.15 10.40
CA SER A 246 -8.83 -18.97 10.56
C SER A 246 -8.28 -17.80 11.39
N ALA A 247 -7.86 -16.72 10.71
CA ALA A 247 -8.16 -15.32 11.01
C ALA A 247 -7.25 -14.41 10.18
N LEU A 248 -7.68 -14.05 8.97
CA LEU A 248 -7.07 -13.00 8.16
C LEU A 248 -8.19 -12.30 7.39
N THR A 249 -8.51 -11.07 7.80
CA THR A 249 -9.18 -10.02 7.03
C THR A 249 -9.37 -8.80 7.94
N SER A 250 -8.32 -7.98 8.07
CA SER A 250 -8.44 -6.55 8.44
C SER A 250 -7.06 -5.90 8.47
N ALA A 251 -6.61 -5.47 7.29
CA ALA A 251 -5.73 -4.32 7.05
C ALA A 251 -5.37 -4.38 5.57
N PHE A 252 -5.64 -3.29 4.85
CA PHE A 252 -5.68 -3.11 3.39
C PHE A 252 -7.02 -3.45 2.72
#